data_AF-A0A346PNC8-F1
#
_entry.id   AF-A0A346PNC8-F1
#
_cell.length_a   1.000
_cell.length_b   1.000
_cell.length_c   1.000
_cell.angle_alpha   90.00
_cell.angle_beta   90.00
_cell.angle_gamma   90.00
#
_symmetry.space_group_name_H-M   'P 1'
#
loop_
_entity.id
_entity.type
_entity.pdbx_description
1 polymer ?
#
loop_
_entity_poly.entity_id
_entity_poly.type
_entity_poly.pdbx_seq_one_letter_code
_entity_poly.pdbx_strand_id
1 'polypeptide(L)'
;MTADENETRSDSEGADDEAIALVERGLEAAGVDPPVETTIYANVENDERVRWAQLVQQELNETGLFDVSFEQLEWGQYQDLCFSMADSEENALVTLDVSGGWDPHTYLEPLFHSEKAAPSGLNFNHFESETVDELLEAGLAESDETHRRELYAELQEELVRRAPVSIVRFGESATVYRRDVVDDWRSYPLPGSEYESVFAPYAETAVSISNTDRLVGDAIASISNTDPVQMHDTTSNMATTLLYEGLLGVDFDGTPRPQLATDWERLDETTYRFDLRSDVTFHNGESLTAEHVQFSLERYDGTPREADVFEWLDAVDVLDDSTLEISLTEPYGPFETSANVPIVPLAAGEDGDVDLVETPVGTGPYQFAGQSSGEYWDLERFEDHWAVDEGGVDSQPVETIRLRVLTDAAARQAALEAGEIDVATGLTAESVDQLASDETYGVERTVAGQYDFLIYPTYLAPFDEVDVRRGIDRLLPRDRIVETVYAGSGTVAYTPVPPLLESFVDPAFEAHILDEFFG
;
A
#
# COMPACT_ATOMS: atom_id res chain seq x y z
N MET A 1 -14.44 2.30 39.35
CA MET A 1 -13.40 3.25 38.92
C MET A 1 -12.53 3.53 40.11
N THR A 2 -11.36 2.88 40.23
CA THR A 2 -10.23 3.17 41.15
C THR A 2 -9.34 1.93 41.46
N ALA A 3 -9.41 0.84 40.68
CA ALA A 3 -8.46 -0.27 40.78
C ALA A 3 -7.70 -0.45 39.45
N ASP A 4 -8.41 -0.57 38.33
CA ASP A 4 -7.81 -0.67 36.98
C ASP A 4 -6.87 0.52 36.66
N GLU A 5 -7.36 1.76 36.74
CA GLU A 5 -6.57 2.97 36.38
C GLU A 5 -5.27 3.15 37.19
N ASN A 6 -5.11 2.46 38.32
CA ASN A 6 -3.94 2.58 39.18
C ASN A 6 -2.94 1.42 38.95
N GLU A 7 -3.39 0.29 38.39
CA GLU A 7 -2.52 -0.79 37.87
C GLU A 7 -1.97 -0.40 36.50
N THR A 8 -2.81 0.06 35.56
CA THR A 8 -2.38 0.48 34.20
C THR A 8 -1.34 1.61 34.24
N ARG A 9 -1.46 2.52 35.22
CA ARG A 9 -0.53 3.66 35.38
C ARG A 9 0.78 3.29 36.08
N SER A 10 0.80 2.18 36.83
CA SER A 10 2.01 1.66 37.49
C SER A 10 2.84 0.85 36.50
N ASP A 11 2.17 0.12 35.62
CA ASP A 11 2.80 -0.66 34.57
C ASP A 11 3.36 0.26 33.47
N SER A 12 2.67 1.36 33.12
CA SER A 12 3.18 2.39 32.20
C SER A 12 4.40 3.14 32.75
N GLU A 13 4.40 3.53 34.03
CA GLU A 13 5.56 4.18 34.67
C GLU A 13 6.81 3.25 34.68
N GLY A 14 6.62 1.92 34.76
CA GLY A 14 7.70 0.94 34.71
C GLY A 14 8.25 0.68 33.30
N ALA A 15 7.38 0.67 32.29
CA ALA A 15 7.77 0.52 30.88
C ALA A 15 8.56 1.75 30.38
N ASP A 16 8.12 2.96 30.75
CA ASP A 16 8.81 4.21 30.42
C ASP A 16 10.22 4.27 31.04
N ASP A 17 10.37 3.80 32.29
CA ASP A 17 11.69 3.73 32.96
C ASP A 17 12.67 2.80 32.21
N GLU A 18 12.20 1.68 31.66
CA GLU A 18 13.05 0.76 30.89
C GLU A 18 13.41 1.35 29.52
N ALA A 19 12.45 2.02 28.86
CA ALA A 19 12.68 2.70 27.59
C ALA A 19 13.73 3.82 27.73
N ILE A 20 13.61 4.65 28.78
CA ILE A 20 14.59 5.68 29.12
C ILE A 20 15.97 5.06 29.38
N ALA A 21 16.03 3.95 30.13
CA ALA A 21 17.30 3.26 30.43
C ALA A 21 17.96 2.64 29.18
N LEU A 22 17.19 2.26 28.16
CA LEU A 22 17.73 1.85 26.85
C LEU A 22 18.36 3.04 26.13
N VAL A 23 17.64 4.17 26.04
CA VAL A 23 18.18 5.38 25.40
C VAL A 23 19.46 5.84 26.09
N GLU A 24 19.48 5.96 27.42
CA GLU A 24 20.67 6.40 28.18
C GLU A 24 21.88 5.49 27.90
N ARG A 25 21.67 4.17 27.82
CA ARG A 25 22.73 3.20 27.52
C ARG A 25 23.25 3.34 26.10
N GLY A 26 22.36 3.51 25.14
CA GLY A 26 22.71 3.75 23.75
C GLY A 26 23.49 5.06 23.57
N LEU A 27 23.07 6.14 24.24
CA LEU A 27 23.80 7.41 24.24
C LEU A 27 25.20 7.28 24.86
N GLU A 28 25.34 6.55 25.97
CA GLU A 28 26.64 6.27 26.57
C GLU A 28 27.55 5.47 25.61
N ALA A 29 26.99 4.47 24.90
CA ALA A 29 27.72 3.67 23.92
C ALA A 29 28.19 4.51 22.72
N ALA A 30 27.30 5.37 22.18
CA ALA A 30 27.61 6.32 21.11
C ALA A 30 28.58 7.43 21.55
N GLY A 31 28.74 7.66 22.86
CA GLY A 31 29.51 8.77 23.40
C GLY A 31 28.86 10.14 23.15
N VAL A 32 27.52 10.18 23.15
CA VAL A 32 26.72 11.39 22.91
C VAL A 32 26.10 11.84 24.23
N ASP A 33 26.28 13.12 24.59
CA ASP A 33 25.67 13.70 25.79
C ASP A 33 24.24 14.21 25.48
N PRO A 34 23.24 13.96 26.35
CA PRO A 34 21.90 14.54 26.18
C PRO A 34 21.86 16.04 26.54
N PRO A 35 20.89 16.82 26.01
CA PRO A 35 19.87 16.37 25.07
C PRO A 35 20.41 16.23 23.64
N VAL A 36 19.96 15.20 22.93
CA VAL A 36 20.25 15.01 21.51
C VAL A 36 19.40 15.98 20.69
N GLU A 37 20.04 16.91 19.98
CA GLU A 37 19.37 17.83 19.06
C GLU A 37 19.03 17.10 17.75
N THR A 38 17.75 17.07 17.37
CA THR A 38 17.29 16.47 16.10
C THR A 38 15.99 17.15 15.61
N THR A 39 15.52 16.79 14.42
CA THR A 39 14.29 17.32 13.82
C THR A 39 13.41 16.18 13.35
N ILE A 40 12.11 16.24 13.66
CA ILE A 40 11.11 15.39 12.99
C ILE A 40 10.56 16.15 11.78
N TYR A 41 10.58 15.52 10.60
CA TYR A 41 9.93 16.03 9.40
C TYR A 41 8.64 15.26 9.09
N ALA A 42 7.65 15.98 8.57
CA ALA A 42 6.42 15.46 7.99
C ALA A 42 6.05 16.25 6.72
N ASN A 43 5.27 15.66 5.83
CA ASN A 43 4.75 16.39 4.67
C ASN A 43 3.46 17.15 5.04
N VAL A 44 3.31 18.38 4.51
CA VAL A 44 2.25 19.32 4.91
C VAL A 44 0.85 18.87 4.51
N GLU A 45 0.74 18.01 3.49
CA GLU A 45 -0.53 17.57 2.91
C GLU A 45 -1.22 16.49 3.76
N ASN A 46 -0.50 15.90 4.73
CA ASN A 46 -1.04 14.87 5.62
C ASN A 46 -1.16 15.41 7.06
N ASP A 47 -2.30 16.04 7.36
CA ASP A 47 -2.61 16.61 8.68
C ASP A 47 -2.53 15.58 9.82
N GLU A 48 -2.96 14.34 9.59
CA GLU A 48 -2.88 13.27 10.58
C GLU A 48 -1.42 12.93 10.89
N ARG A 49 -0.57 12.83 9.85
CA ARG A 49 0.89 12.64 9.99
C ARG A 49 1.54 13.74 10.79
N VAL A 50 1.24 14.99 10.45
CA VAL A 50 1.74 16.17 11.17
C VAL A 50 1.36 16.11 12.65
N ARG A 51 0.12 15.73 12.96
CA ARG A 51 -0.37 15.66 14.34
C ARG A 51 0.29 14.55 15.15
N TRP A 52 0.47 13.34 14.61
CA TRP A 52 1.14 12.28 15.37
C TRP A 52 2.65 12.50 15.47
N ALA A 53 3.29 13.08 14.47
CA ALA A 53 4.69 13.51 14.54
C ALA A 53 4.93 14.49 15.69
N GLN A 54 4.01 15.44 15.90
CA GLN A 54 4.06 16.38 17.03
C GLN A 54 3.85 15.70 18.39
N LEU A 55 3.04 14.63 18.46
CA LEU A 55 2.91 13.83 19.69
C LEU A 55 4.22 13.11 20.01
N VAL A 56 4.88 12.51 19.01
CA VAL A 56 6.20 11.89 19.18
C VAL A 56 7.25 12.92 19.62
N GLN A 57 7.27 14.10 18.99
CA GLN A 57 8.13 15.21 19.40
C GLN A 57 7.94 15.55 20.88
N GLN A 58 6.69 15.64 21.33
CA GLN A 58 6.36 15.95 22.71
C GLN A 58 6.90 14.87 23.67
N GLU A 59 6.61 13.59 23.41
CA GLU A 59 7.06 12.49 24.28
C GLU A 59 8.58 12.43 24.38
N LEU A 60 9.30 12.55 23.27
CA LEU A 60 10.77 12.54 23.27
C LEU A 60 11.36 13.71 24.06
N ASN A 61 10.80 14.92 23.92
CA ASN A 61 11.25 16.09 24.66
C ASN A 61 10.94 16.00 26.16
N GLU A 62 9.85 15.33 26.56
CA GLU A 62 9.47 15.16 27.96
C GLU A 62 10.47 14.29 28.74
N THR A 63 11.19 13.39 28.07
CA THR A 63 12.28 12.61 28.68
C THR A 63 13.46 13.47 29.16
N GLY A 64 13.67 14.63 28.54
CA GLY A 64 14.88 15.45 28.72
C GLY A 64 16.16 14.87 28.07
N LEU A 65 16.07 13.73 27.38
CA LEU A 65 17.16 13.12 26.63
C LEU A 65 17.29 13.67 25.20
N PHE A 66 16.25 14.33 24.70
CA PHE A 66 16.20 14.90 23.36
C PHE A 66 15.76 16.38 23.39
N ASP A 67 16.20 17.13 22.38
CA ASP A 67 15.70 18.45 22.00
C ASP A 67 15.27 18.39 20.53
N VAL A 68 14.05 17.90 20.33
CA VAL A 68 13.45 17.60 19.03
C VAL A 68 12.70 18.82 18.52
N SER A 69 13.12 19.34 17.37
CA SER A 69 12.38 20.33 16.59
C SER A 69 11.42 19.68 15.59
N PHE A 70 10.49 20.44 15.01
CA PHE A 70 9.52 19.92 14.04
C PHE A 70 9.43 20.83 12.83
N GLU A 71 9.55 20.25 11.64
CA GLU A 71 9.48 20.94 10.36
C GLU A 71 8.52 20.24 9.40
N GLN A 72 7.88 21.03 8.54
CA GLN A 72 6.96 20.54 7.53
C GLN A 72 7.46 20.93 6.15
N LEU A 73 7.39 19.99 5.21
CA LEU A 73 7.79 20.19 3.82
C LEU A 73 6.62 19.88 2.88
N GLU A 74 6.56 20.54 1.74
CA GLU A 74 5.66 20.11 0.65
C GLU A 74 6.15 18.75 0.11
N TRP A 75 5.25 17.91 -0.40
CA TRP A 75 5.55 16.52 -0.79
C TRP A 75 6.81 16.35 -1.65
N GLY A 76 6.98 17.18 -2.69
CA GLY A 76 8.18 17.08 -3.55
C GLY A 76 9.49 17.39 -2.81
N GLN A 77 9.48 18.35 -1.88
CA GLN A 77 10.64 18.64 -1.04
C GLN A 77 10.87 17.57 0.02
N TYR A 78 9.78 16.96 0.50
CA TYR A 78 9.82 15.86 1.44
C TYR A 78 10.44 14.61 0.82
N GLN A 79 10.08 14.30 -0.43
CA GLN A 79 10.71 13.23 -1.20
C GLN A 79 12.20 13.51 -1.42
N ASP A 80 12.55 14.72 -1.87
CA ASP A 80 13.95 15.12 -2.05
C ASP A 80 14.77 14.95 -0.75
N LEU A 81 14.19 15.29 0.40
CA LEU A 81 14.81 15.06 1.71
C LEU A 81 15.04 13.57 1.97
N CYS A 82 14.01 12.72 1.80
CA CYS A 82 14.12 11.28 2.06
C CYS A 82 15.22 10.62 1.22
N PHE A 83 15.30 10.95 -0.07
CA PHE A 83 16.30 10.38 -0.97
C PHE A 83 17.72 10.95 -0.78
N SER A 84 17.88 12.09 -0.09
CA SER A 84 19.20 12.73 0.09
C SER A 84 19.71 12.75 1.53
N MET A 85 18.92 12.28 2.49
CA MET A 85 19.21 12.34 3.94
C MET A 85 20.58 11.73 4.30
N ALA A 86 20.97 10.64 3.64
CA ALA A 86 22.25 9.99 3.87
C ALA A 86 23.43 10.75 3.25
N ASP A 87 23.26 11.29 2.05
CA ASP A 87 24.28 12.10 1.37
C ASP A 87 24.58 13.40 2.12
N SER A 88 23.58 13.99 2.77
CA SER A 88 23.72 15.21 3.56
C SER A 88 24.08 14.97 5.03
N GLU A 89 24.16 13.71 5.48
CA GLU A 89 24.28 13.35 6.90
C GLU A 89 23.26 14.08 7.79
N GLU A 90 22.04 14.28 7.27
CA GLU A 90 20.99 15.02 7.96
C GLU A 90 20.55 14.26 9.22
N ASN A 91 20.65 14.92 10.38
CA ASN A 91 20.27 14.34 11.67
C ASN A 91 18.76 14.48 11.93
N ALA A 92 17.97 13.73 11.17
CA ALA A 92 16.53 13.89 11.11
C ALA A 92 15.77 12.59 11.29
N LEU A 93 14.62 12.68 11.95
CA LEU A 93 13.62 11.64 11.96
C LEU A 93 12.55 11.96 10.93
N VAL A 94 12.07 10.93 10.23
CA VAL A 94 11.15 11.11 9.10
C VAL A 94 9.92 10.25 9.33
N THR A 95 8.74 10.83 9.14
CA THR A 95 7.45 10.14 9.30
C THR A 95 6.92 9.68 7.95
N LEU A 96 6.71 8.39 7.77
CA LEU A 96 6.26 7.85 6.49
C LEU A 96 5.21 6.78 6.70
N ASP A 97 4.60 6.40 5.60
CA ASP A 97 3.77 5.22 5.48
C ASP A 97 4.28 4.37 4.31
N VAL A 98 3.95 3.08 4.35
CA VAL A 98 4.15 2.19 3.22
C VAL A 98 2.90 1.37 3.03
N SER A 99 2.47 1.27 1.78
CA SER A 99 1.45 0.33 1.35
C SER A 99 2.11 -0.80 0.58
N GLY A 100 1.64 -2.03 0.80
CA GLY A 100 2.13 -3.23 0.10
C GLY A 100 1.03 -3.93 -0.67
N GLY A 101 1.32 -5.15 -1.09
CA GLY A 101 0.43 -6.05 -1.82
C GLY A 101 -0.12 -7.18 -0.94
N TRP A 102 -0.38 -8.32 -1.58
CA TRP A 102 -0.87 -9.54 -0.95
C TRP A 102 0.24 -10.48 -0.45
N ASP A 103 1.45 -9.95 -0.30
CA ASP A 103 2.63 -10.71 0.10
C ASP A 103 3.49 -9.92 1.09
N PRO A 104 3.97 -10.52 2.20
CA PRO A 104 4.77 -9.81 3.19
C PRO A 104 6.06 -9.22 2.59
N HIS A 105 6.61 -9.82 1.54
CA HIS A 105 7.79 -9.31 0.82
C HIS A 105 7.64 -7.84 0.43
N THR A 106 6.47 -7.47 -0.08
CA THR A 106 6.18 -6.12 -0.59
C THR A 106 6.17 -5.03 0.49
N TYR A 107 5.98 -5.40 1.75
CA TYR A 107 6.03 -4.49 2.89
C TYR A 107 7.44 -4.35 3.47
N LEU A 108 8.27 -5.37 3.26
CA LEU A 108 9.50 -5.59 3.99
C LEU A 108 10.73 -5.24 3.14
N GLU A 109 10.84 -5.82 1.96
CA GLU A 109 12.04 -5.74 1.11
C GLU A 109 12.40 -4.29 0.75
N PRO A 110 11.46 -3.44 0.28
CA PRO A 110 11.82 -2.10 -0.18
C PRO A 110 12.42 -1.22 0.91
N LEU A 111 12.08 -1.50 2.19
CA LEU A 111 12.47 -0.71 3.34
C LEU A 111 13.65 -1.30 4.11
N PHE A 112 13.85 -2.62 4.09
CA PHE A 112 14.77 -3.30 4.99
C PHE A 112 15.90 -4.06 4.30
N HIS A 113 15.79 -4.36 3.00
CA HIS A 113 16.89 -4.97 2.27
C HIS A 113 18.02 -3.95 2.07
N SER A 114 19.26 -4.35 2.33
CA SER A 114 20.41 -3.44 2.27
C SER A 114 20.66 -2.88 0.86
N GLU A 115 20.37 -3.66 -0.19
CA GLU A 115 20.52 -3.19 -1.59
C GLU A 115 19.47 -2.14 -2.01
N LYS A 116 18.42 -1.93 -1.21
CA LYS A 116 17.39 -0.92 -1.46
C LYS A 116 17.70 0.42 -0.82
N ALA A 117 18.95 0.64 -0.37
CA ALA A 117 19.39 1.91 0.18
C ALA A 117 19.12 3.09 -0.77
N ALA A 118 18.68 4.22 -0.22
CA ALA A 118 18.59 5.47 -0.95
C ALA A 118 19.96 5.89 -1.53
N PRO A 119 20.02 6.64 -2.65
CA PRO A 119 18.92 7.24 -3.39
C PRO A 119 18.23 6.30 -4.40
N SER A 120 18.69 5.04 -4.52
CA SER A 120 18.19 4.12 -5.55
C SER A 120 16.99 3.28 -5.11
N GLY A 121 16.73 3.17 -3.80
CA GLY A 121 15.56 2.48 -3.24
C GLY A 121 14.95 3.22 -2.05
N LEU A 122 14.05 2.52 -1.33
CA LEU A 122 13.21 3.10 -0.26
C LEU A 122 13.74 2.85 1.16
N ASN A 123 14.87 2.16 1.31
CA ASN A 123 15.59 2.03 2.57
C ASN A 123 16.32 3.37 2.87
N PHE A 124 15.53 4.38 3.26
CA PHE A 124 15.99 5.76 3.50
C PHE A 124 16.90 5.90 4.71
N ASN A 125 16.85 4.95 5.65
CA ASN A 125 17.73 4.93 6.82
C ASN A 125 19.05 4.18 6.59
N HIS A 126 19.26 3.62 5.40
CA HIS A 126 20.40 2.75 5.06
C HIS A 126 20.64 1.66 6.12
N PHE A 127 19.56 1.03 6.58
CA PHE A 127 19.66 -0.12 7.46
C PHE A 127 20.36 -1.27 6.74
N GLU A 128 21.32 -1.91 7.41
CA GLU A 128 22.07 -3.05 6.90
C GLU A 128 22.07 -4.19 7.93
N SER A 129 21.71 -5.40 7.49
CA SER A 129 21.81 -6.60 8.32
C SER A 129 21.82 -7.85 7.45
N GLU A 130 22.97 -8.55 7.41
CA GLU A 130 23.15 -9.82 6.67
C GLU A 130 22.04 -10.83 7.01
N THR A 131 21.66 -10.96 8.29
CA THR A 131 20.55 -11.84 8.70
C THR A 131 19.20 -11.43 8.10
N VAL A 132 18.93 -10.13 7.97
CA VAL A 132 17.64 -9.64 7.43
C VAL A 132 17.61 -9.86 5.92
N ASP A 133 18.70 -9.55 5.23
CA ASP A 133 18.84 -9.80 3.80
C ASP A 133 18.68 -11.30 3.49
N GLU A 134 19.39 -12.18 4.22
CA GLU A 134 19.27 -13.64 4.06
C GLU A 134 17.84 -14.16 4.30
N LEU A 135 17.13 -13.62 5.29
CA LEU A 135 15.74 -14.02 5.59
C LEU A 135 14.75 -13.52 4.54
N LEU A 136 14.96 -12.30 4.02
CA LEU A 136 14.16 -11.75 2.92
C LEU A 136 14.33 -12.58 1.64
N GLU A 137 15.57 -12.84 1.24
CA GLU A 137 15.91 -13.67 0.06
C GLU A 137 15.35 -15.09 0.21
N ALA A 138 15.53 -15.72 1.38
CA ALA A 138 14.99 -17.05 1.65
C ALA A 138 13.46 -17.07 1.63
N GLY A 139 12.81 -16.05 2.20
CA GLY A 139 11.35 -15.90 2.20
C GLY A 139 10.80 -15.69 0.79
N LEU A 140 11.50 -14.94 -0.06
CA LEU A 140 11.12 -14.72 -1.45
C LEU A 140 11.20 -16.00 -2.29
N ALA A 141 12.27 -16.78 -2.11
CA ALA A 141 12.51 -18.00 -2.87
C ALA A 141 11.71 -19.23 -2.40
N GLU A 142 11.15 -19.20 -1.19
CA GLU A 142 10.40 -20.32 -0.64
C GLU A 142 8.99 -20.41 -1.24
N SER A 143 8.60 -21.62 -1.68
CA SER A 143 7.28 -21.86 -2.26
C SER A 143 6.37 -22.74 -1.39
N ASP A 144 6.91 -23.39 -0.36
CA ASP A 144 6.10 -24.00 0.70
C ASP A 144 5.62 -22.93 1.67
N GLU A 145 4.31 -22.68 1.67
CA GLU A 145 3.71 -21.62 2.48
C GLU A 145 3.96 -21.80 3.99
N THR A 146 4.07 -23.03 4.49
CA THR A 146 4.31 -23.25 5.93
C THR A 146 5.71 -22.82 6.33
N HIS A 147 6.73 -23.24 5.57
CA HIS A 147 8.10 -22.83 5.83
C HIS A 147 8.30 -21.32 5.57
N ARG A 148 7.64 -20.77 4.55
CA ARG A 148 7.67 -19.34 4.25
C ARG A 148 7.16 -18.50 5.43
N ARG A 149 6.07 -18.91 6.07
CA ARG A 149 5.54 -18.25 7.28
C ARG A 149 6.54 -18.26 8.44
N GLU A 150 7.27 -19.37 8.64
CA GLU A 150 8.31 -19.46 9.68
C GLU A 150 9.45 -18.46 9.42
N LEU A 151 9.90 -18.33 8.16
CA LEU A 151 10.93 -17.37 7.75
C LEU A 151 10.49 -15.92 8.00
N TYR A 152 9.27 -15.55 7.61
CA TYR A 152 8.75 -14.20 7.86
C TYR A 152 8.49 -13.91 9.34
N ALA A 153 8.19 -14.91 10.17
CA ALA A 153 8.11 -14.73 11.62
C ALA A 153 9.50 -14.44 12.23
N GLU A 154 10.53 -15.19 11.83
CA GLU A 154 11.92 -14.95 12.26
C GLU A 154 12.42 -13.56 11.79
N LEU A 155 12.08 -13.17 10.56
CA LEU A 155 12.40 -11.86 10.01
C LEU A 155 11.75 -10.73 10.82
N GLN A 156 10.45 -10.83 11.12
CA GLN A 156 9.75 -9.84 11.93
C GLN A 156 10.37 -9.70 13.33
N GLU A 157 10.74 -10.81 13.96
CA GLU A 157 11.40 -10.79 15.27
C GLU A 157 12.78 -10.11 15.20
N GLU A 158 13.58 -10.38 14.16
CA GLU A 158 14.87 -9.70 13.96
C GLU A 158 14.67 -8.20 13.70
N LEU A 159 13.66 -7.79 12.93
CA LEU A 159 13.37 -6.38 12.70
C LEU A 159 12.98 -5.66 13.99
N VAL A 160 12.13 -6.27 14.83
CA VAL A 160 11.80 -5.71 16.16
C VAL A 160 13.06 -5.61 17.03
N ARG A 161 13.90 -6.64 17.03
CA ARG A 161 15.16 -6.65 17.79
C ARG A 161 16.12 -5.56 17.36
N ARG A 162 16.17 -5.25 16.06
CA ARG A 162 17.10 -4.27 15.47
C ARG A 162 16.52 -2.86 15.38
N ALA A 163 15.20 -2.73 15.51
CA ALA A 163 14.42 -1.49 15.46
C ALA A 163 14.92 -0.52 14.37
N PRO A 164 14.94 -0.92 13.07
CA PRO A 164 15.37 -0.02 12.00
C PRO A 164 14.41 1.16 11.83
N VAL A 165 13.12 0.92 12.07
CA VAL A 165 12.04 1.91 12.10
C VAL A 165 11.16 1.63 13.31
N SER A 166 10.35 2.61 13.68
CA SER A 166 9.31 2.43 14.70
C SER A 166 7.93 2.47 14.07
N ILE A 167 7.30 1.31 14.01
CA ILE A 167 5.96 1.13 13.43
C ILE A 167 4.93 1.65 14.42
N VAL A 168 3.95 2.40 13.94
CA VAL A 168 2.94 3.09 14.77
C VAL A 168 1.64 2.29 14.78
N ARG A 169 1.08 2.04 13.58
CA ARG A 169 -0.21 1.39 13.39
C ARG A 169 -0.33 0.81 11.99
N PHE A 170 -1.19 -0.18 11.83
CA PHE A 170 -1.81 -0.49 10.55
C PHE A 170 -2.98 0.46 10.30
N GLY A 171 -3.06 0.98 9.08
CA GLY A 171 -4.14 1.85 8.64
C GLY A 171 -5.48 1.11 8.57
N GLU A 172 -6.56 1.87 8.71
CA GLU A 172 -7.91 1.42 8.33
C GLU A 172 -8.36 2.30 7.16
N SER A 173 -8.84 1.67 6.09
CA SER A 173 -9.52 2.36 5.01
C SER A 173 -11.01 2.39 5.31
N ALA A 174 -11.63 3.56 5.13
CA ALA A 174 -13.06 3.75 5.26
C ALA A 174 -13.61 4.34 3.97
N THR A 175 -14.62 3.69 3.41
CA THR A 175 -15.39 4.19 2.27
C THR A 175 -16.79 4.53 2.73
N VAL A 176 -17.20 5.78 2.52
CA VAL A 176 -18.54 6.25 2.84
C VAL A 176 -19.32 6.43 1.55
N TYR A 177 -20.52 5.88 1.49
CA TYR A 177 -21.36 5.90 0.29
C TYR A 177 -22.81 6.26 0.61
N ARG A 178 -23.51 6.81 -0.37
CA ARG A 178 -24.92 7.15 -0.27
C ARG A 178 -25.80 5.92 -0.52
N ARG A 179 -26.62 5.53 0.48
CA ARG A 179 -27.49 4.35 0.39
C ARG A 179 -28.64 4.47 -0.61
N ASP A 180 -28.95 5.67 -1.08
CA ASP A 180 -29.96 5.83 -2.14
C ASP A 180 -29.40 5.57 -3.55
N VAL A 181 -28.08 5.41 -3.68
CA VAL A 181 -27.36 5.12 -4.93
C VAL A 181 -26.61 3.78 -4.86
N VAL A 182 -25.97 3.47 -3.73
CA VAL A 182 -25.10 2.32 -3.53
C VAL A 182 -25.65 1.43 -2.41
N ASP A 183 -25.87 0.13 -2.67
CA ASP A 183 -26.46 -0.78 -1.68
C ASP A 183 -25.41 -1.59 -0.88
N ASP A 184 -24.39 -2.13 -1.55
CA ASP A 184 -23.47 -3.17 -1.03
C ASP A 184 -22.00 -2.93 -1.38
N TRP A 185 -21.50 -1.73 -1.07
CA TRP A 185 -20.08 -1.43 -1.27
C TRP A 185 -19.18 -2.39 -0.49
N ARG A 186 -18.21 -2.99 -1.19
CA ARG A 186 -17.09 -3.74 -0.61
C ARG A 186 -15.80 -3.00 -0.95
N SER A 187 -14.99 -2.63 0.04
CA SER A 187 -13.71 -1.97 -0.25
C SER A 187 -12.66 -3.01 -0.58
N TYR A 188 -11.88 -2.77 -1.64
CA TYR A 188 -10.65 -3.53 -1.85
C TYR A 188 -9.64 -3.11 -0.77
N PRO A 189 -8.96 -4.04 -0.08
CA PRO A 189 -8.19 -3.72 1.12
C PRO A 189 -6.82 -3.10 0.84
N LEU A 190 -6.34 -3.15 -0.41
CA LEU A 190 -5.10 -2.48 -0.80
C LEU A 190 -5.36 -1.03 -1.25
N PRO A 191 -4.60 -0.04 -0.73
CA PRO A 191 -4.69 1.34 -1.19
C PRO A 191 -4.47 1.46 -2.70
N GLY A 192 -5.25 2.31 -3.37
CA GLY A 192 -5.17 2.49 -4.82
C GLY A 192 -6.03 1.53 -5.64
N SER A 193 -6.91 0.76 -5.00
CA SER A 193 -7.89 -0.14 -5.64
C SER A 193 -9.32 0.11 -5.15
N GLU A 194 -9.60 1.31 -4.62
CA GLU A 194 -10.85 1.61 -3.90
C GLU A 194 -12.09 1.37 -4.77
N TYR A 195 -12.00 1.63 -6.08
CA TYR A 195 -13.11 1.47 -7.03
C TYR A 195 -13.14 0.10 -7.73
N GLU A 196 -12.21 -0.80 -7.43
CA GLU A 196 -12.12 -2.11 -8.08
C GLU A 196 -13.40 -2.93 -7.88
N SER A 197 -14.04 -2.80 -6.71
CA SER A 197 -15.29 -3.50 -6.40
C SER A 197 -16.49 -3.07 -7.23
N VAL A 198 -16.43 -1.92 -7.90
CA VAL A 198 -17.54 -1.45 -8.75
C VAL A 198 -17.89 -2.53 -9.76
N PHE A 199 -16.87 -3.18 -10.35
CA PHE A 199 -17.07 -4.37 -11.19
C PHE A 199 -15.77 -5.19 -11.30
N ALA A 200 -15.66 -6.24 -10.48
CA ALA A 200 -14.54 -7.18 -10.44
C ALA A 200 -15.05 -8.61 -10.72
N PRO A 201 -15.31 -8.96 -11.99
CA PRO A 201 -15.89 -10.25 -12.36
C PRO A 201 -14.98 -11.44 -12.03
N TYR A 202 -13.66 -11.26 -12.05
CA TYR A 202 -12.69 -12.28 -11.64
C TYR A 202 -12.83 -12.68 -10.15
N ALA A 203 -13.39 -11.80 -9.32
CA ALA A 203 -13.64 -12.00 -7.90
C ALA A 203 -15.14 -12.19 -7.57
N GLU A 204 -15.98 -12.44 -8.58
CA GLU A 204 -17.44 -12.55 -8.45
C GLU A 204 -18.06 -11.36 -7.68
N THR A 205 -17.48 -10.17 -7.82
CA THR A 205 -17.84 -8.97 -7.04
C THR A 205 -18.27 -7.85 -7.98
N ALA A 206 -19.41 -7.24 -7.70
CA ALA A 206 -19.83 -5.98 -8.32
C ALA A 206 -20.79 -5.23 -7.41
N VAL A 207 -20.62 -3.92 -7.31
CA VAL A 207 -21.48 -3.06 -6.50
C VAL A 207 -22.83 -2.85 -7.20
N SER A 208 -23.92 -3.02 -6.48
CA SER A 208 -25.26 -2.68 -6.95
C SER A 208 -25.45 -1.16 -6.94
N ILE A 209 -25.60 -0.59 -8.14
CA ILE A 209 -25.93 0.83 -8.35
C ILE A 209 -27.40 0.98 -8.70
N SER A 210 -28.10 1.78 -7.91
CA SER A 210 -29.55 2.00 -7.97
C SER A 210 -29.88 3.44 -8.32
N ASN A 211 -31.01 3.66 -9.01
CA ASN A 211 -31.60 4.98 -9.29
C ASN A 211 -30.77 5.93 -10.19
N THR A 212 -29.66 5.46 -10.77
CA THR A 212 -28.79 6.22 -11.66
C THR A 212 -28.04 5.29 -12.61
N ASP A 213 -27.69 5.80 -13.79
CA ASP A 213 -26.81 5.12 -14.75
C ASP A 213 -25.36 5.65 -14.64
N ARG A 214 -25.09 6.49 -13.63
CA ARG A 214 -23.79 7.09 -13.36
C ARG A 214 -23.44 7.01 -11.89
N LEU A 215 -22.26 6.48 -11.59
CA LEU A 215 -21.61 6.58 -10.28
C LEU A 215 -20.66 7.77 -10.27
N VAL A 216 -20.70 8.58 -9.22
CA VAL A 216 -19.74 9.68 -9.00
C VAL A 216 -18.91 9.41 -7.75
N GLY A 217 -17.64 9.09 -7.92
CA GLY A 217 -16.66 8.93 -6.85
C GLY A 217 -15.78 10.18 -6.65
N ASP A 218 -14.90 10.12 -5.67
CA ASP A 218 -13.80 11.05 -5.44
C ASP A 218 -12.44 10.54 -5.95
N ALA A 219 -11.52 11.48 -6.16
CA ALA A 219 -10.09 11.23 -6.30
C ALA A 219 -9.35 12.23 -5.41
N ILE A 220 -8.44 11.75 -4.57
CA ILE A 220 -7.79 12.57 -3.54
C ILE A 220 -6.64 13.44 -4.08
N ALA A 221 -6.21 13.18 -5.31
CA ALA A 221 -5.23 13.97 -6.03
C ALA A 221 -5.60 14.06 -7.52
N SER A 222 -4.81 14.79 -8.30
CA SER A 222 -4.96 14.76 -9.76
C SER A 222 -4.35 13.48 -10.32
N ILE A 223 -5.04 12.85 -11.28
CA ILE A 223 -4.50 11.75 -12.08
C ILE A 223 -3.37 12.32 -12.95
N SER A 224 -2.15 11.86 -12.75
CA SER A 224 -0.95 12.47 -13.32
C SER A 224 -0.41 11.71 -14.54
N ASN A 225 -0.58 10.39 -14.55
CA ASN A 225 -0.12 9.49 -15.61
C ASN A 225 -1.02 8.25 -15.66
N THR A 226 -1.30 7.73 -16.85
CA THR A 226 -2.13 6.53 -17.04
C THR A 226 -1.45 5.44 -17.85
N ASP A 227 -0.18 5.62 -18.21
CA ASP A 227 0.65 4.54 -18.74
C ASP A 227 1.17 3.70 -17.56
N PRO A 228 0.83 2.39 -17.50
CA PRO A 228 1.22 1.52 -16.41
C PRO A 228 2.69 1.61 -16.02
N VAL A 229 3.60 1.74 -17.00
CA VAL A 229 5.05 1.69 -16.75
C VAL A 229 5.65 3.03 -16.27
N GLN A 230 4.88 4.13 -16.32
CA GLN A 230 5.34 5.49 -15.97
C GLN A 230 4.62 6.07 -14.75
N MET A 231 3.80 5.27 -14.07
CA MET A 231 2.94 5.70 -12.98
C MET A 231 3.64 5.60 -11.62
N HIS A 232 3.63 6.67 -10.81
CA HIS A 232 4.35 6.74 -9.53
C HIS A 232 3.49 7.21 -8.36
N ASP A 233 2.17 7.24 -8.51
CA ASP A 233 1.25 7.71 -7.47
C ASP A 233 0.00 6.83 -7.37
N THR A 234 -0.52 6.68 -6.15
CA THR A 234 -1.67 5.82 -5.82
C THR A 234 -2.97 6.26 -6.49
N THR A 235 -3.16 7.56 -6.74
CA THR A 235 -4.41 8.08 -7.34
C THR A 235 -4.49 7.71 -8.82
N SER A 236 -3.38 7.77 -9.53
CA SER A 236 -3.28 7.29 -10.90
C SER A 236 -3.50 5.77 -10.97
N ASN A 237 -2.97 4.99 -10.01
CA ASN A 237 -3.23 3.54 -9.94
C ASN A 237 -4.74 3.29 -9.79
N MET A 238 -5.37 3.93 -8.80
CA MET A 238 -6.81 3.86 -8.55
C MET A 238 -7.64 4.18 -9.80
N ALA A 239 -7.31 5.26 -10.51
CA ALA A 239 -8.06 5.71 -11.68
C ALA A 239 -7.97 4.76 -12.89
N THR A 240 -7.01 3.83 -12.89
CA THR A 240 -6.72 2.92 -14.02
C THR A 240 -7.04 1.46 -13.72
N THR A 241 -7.35 1.08 -12.48
CA THR A 241 -7.72 -0.30 -12.08
C THR A 241 -8.88 -0.90 -12.88
N LEU A 242 -9.84 -0.07 -13.30
CA LEU A 242 -10.99 -0.52 -14.11
C LEU A 242 -10.72 -0.47 -15.63
N LEU A 243 -9.56 0.04 -16.05
CA LEU A 243 -9.15 0.16 -17.46
C LEU A 243 -8.28 -1.03 -17.91
N TYR A 244 -7.40 -1.49 -17.03
CA TYR A 244 -6.41 -2.52 -17.34
C TYR A 244 -6.69 -3.81 -16.57
N GLU A 245 -6.34 -4.95 -17.18
CA GLU A 245 -6.43 -6.27 -16.55
C GLU A 245 -5.10 -7.01 -16.71
N GLY A 246 -4.81 -7.92 -15.78
CA GLY A 246 -3.66 -8.81 -15.83
C GLY A 246 -4.01 -10.24 -16.23
N LEU A 247 -3.00 -11.11 -16.29
CA LEU A 247 -3.22 -12.54 -16.51
C LEU A 247 -4.10 -13.14 -15.42
N LEU A 248 -3.76 -12.82 -14.18
CA LEU A 248 -4.51 -13.18 -12.97
C LEU A 248 -4.97 -11.90 -12.29
N GLY A 249 -6.16 -11.93 -11.70
CA GLY A 249 -6.60 -10.94 -10.72
C GLY A 249 -6.41 -11.48 -9.31
N VAL A 250 -6.24 -10.62 -8.31
CA VAL A 250 -6.17 -11.06 -6.91
C VAL A 250 -7.45 -10.63 -6.21
N ASP A 251 -8.23 -11.58 -5.70
CA ASP A 251 -9.50 -11.26 -5.06
C ASP A 251 -9.32 -10.49 -3.74
N PHE A 252 -10.44 -10.06 -3.18
CA PHE A 252 -10.52 -9.24 -1.96
C PHE A 252 -10.01 -9.95 -0.70
N ASP A 253 -9.70 -11.24 -0.80
CA ASP A 253 -9.19 -12.09 0.27
C ASP A 253 -7.74 -12.54 -0.05
N GLY A 254 -7.10 -11.95 -1.07
CA GLY A 254 -5.71 -12.19 -1.44
C GLY A 254 -5.47 -13.44 -2.28
N THR A 255 -6.53 -14.06 -2.82
CA THR A 255 -6.40 -15.29 -3.60
C THR A 255 -6.30 -14.97 -5.09
N PRO A 256 -5.27 -15.46 -5.81
CA PRO A 256 -5.20 -15.36 -7.26
C PRO A 256 -6.39 -16.05 -7.96
N ARG A 257 -6.95 -15.38 -8.96
CA ARG A 257 -8.09 -15.82 -9.76
C ARG A 257 -7.79 -15.68 -11.26
N PRO A 258 -8.36 -16.56 -12.11
CA PRO A 258 -8.33 -16.35 -13.55
C PRO A 258 -8.92 -14.99 -13.93
N GLN A 259 -8.19 -14.19 -14.72
CA GLN A 259 -8.68 -12.94 -15.30
C GLN A 259 -8.57 -12.99 -16.82
N LEU A 260 -7.45 -12.55 -17.41
CA LEU A 260 -7.21 -12.71 -18.86
C LEU A 260 -6.75 -14.13 -19.22
N ALA A 261 -6.11 -14.83 -18.28
CA ALA A 261 -5.91 -16.27 -18.37
C ALA A 261 -7.16 -17.01 -17.86
N THR A 262 -7.53 -18.09 -18.55
CA THR A 262 -8.60 -19.02 -18.13
C THR A 262 -8.08 -20.14 -17.24
N ASP A 263 -6.80 -20.50 -17.37
CA ASP A 263 -6.11 -21.53 -16.61
C ASP A 263 -4.61 -21.21 -16.55
N TRP A 264 -3.92 -21.69 -15.52
CA TRP A 264 -2.46 -21.66 -15.43
C TRP A 264 -1.92 -22.89 -14.69
N GLU A 265 -0.74 -23.34 -15.07
CA GLU A 265 -0.06 -24.51 -14.48
C GLU A 265 1.40 -24.17 -14.19
N ARG A 266 1.83 -24.37 -12.93
CA ARG A 266 3.24 -24.41 -12.56
C ARG A 266 3.88 -25.71 -13.09
N LEU A 267 4.71 -25.60 -14.13
CA LEU A 267 5.36 -26.74 -14.77
C LEU A 267 6.55 -27.26 -13.95
N ASP A 268 7.29 -26.35 -13.33
CA ASP A 268 8.41 -26.62 -12.42
C ASP A 268 8.63 -25.46 -11.45
N GLU A 269 9.80 -25.39 -10.79
CA GLU A 269 10.04 -24.38 -9.75
C GLU A 269 9.99 -22.94 -10.26
N THR A 270 10.26 -22.72 -11.55
CA THR A 270 10.45 -21.41 -12.17
C THR A 270 9.64 -21.19 -13.46
N THR A 271 8.87 -22.17 -13.94
CA THR A 271 8.12 -22.02 -15.20
C THR A 271 6.62 -22.23 -15.01
N TYR A 272 5.84 -21.31 -15.55
CA TYR A 272 4.37 -21.31 -15.52
C TYR A 272 3.83 -21.25 -16.95
N ARG A 273 2.81 -22.06 -17.26
CA ARG A 273 2.06 -21.98 -18.52
C ARG A 273 0.71 -21.32 -18.28
N PHE A 274 0.29 -20.45 -19.19
CA PHE A 274 -1.01 -19.78 -19.16
C PHE A 274 -1.79 -20.04 -20.45
N ASP A 275 -3.10 -20.34 -20.29
CA ASP A 275 -4.07 -20.42 -21.38
C ASP A 275 -4.96 -19.17 -21.37
N LEU A 276 -4.89 -18.36 -22.42
CA LEU A 276 -5.60 -17.08 -22.53
C LEU A 276 -7.05 -17.24 -22.99
N ARG A 277 -7.89 -16.29 -22.56
CA ARG A 277 -9.21 -16.05 -23.14
C ARG A 277 -9.12 -15.76 -24.64
N SER A 278 -10.06 -16.30 -25.40
CA SER A 278 -10.16 -16.08 -26.86
C SER A 278 -11.16 -15.00 -27.27
N ASP A 279 -11.92 -14.51 -26.31
CA ASP A 279 -13.07 -13.60 -26.43
C ASP A 279 -12.77 -12.19 -25.92
N VAL A 280 -11.50 -11.89 -25.58
CA VAL A 280 -11.09 -10.57 -25.08
C VAL A 280 -10.69 -9.65 -26.24
N THR A 281 -11.20 -8.43 -26.18
CA THR A 281 -10.77 -7.32 -27.03
C THR A 281 -10.32 -6.13 -26.19
N PHE A 282 -9.32 -5.41 -26.67
CA PHE A 282 -8.95 -4.10 -26.14
C PHE A 282 -10.02 -3.06 -26.49
N HIS A 283 -10.04 -1.93 -25.78
CA HIS A 283 -10.97 -0.82 -26.04
C HIS A 283 -10.85 -0.24 -27.46
N ASN A 284 -9.70 -0.42 -28.13
CA ASN A 284 -9.48 -0.02 -29.52
C ASN A 284 -9.95 -1.05 -30.57
N GLY A 285 -10.47 -2.20 -30.12
CA GLY A 285 -10.96 -3.31 -30.96
C GLY A 285 -9.90 -4.34 -31.39
N GLU A 286 -8.65 -4.21 -30.96
CA GLU A 286 -7.63 -5.25 -31.11
C GLU A 286 -8.02 -6.49 -30.28
N SER A 287 -7.73 -7.70 -30.77
CA SER A 287 -7.99 -8.93 -30.03
C SER A 287 -6.77 -9.32 -29.19
N LEU A 288 -6.99 -9.75 -27.95
CA LEU A 288 -5.92 -10.22 -27.08
C LEU A 288 -5.22 -11.45 -27.67
N THR A 289 -3.89 -11.47 -27.59
CA THR A 289 -3.06 -12.64 -27.90
C THR A 289 -1.89 -12.74 -26.91
N ALA A 290 -1.21 -13.88 -26.88
CA ALA A 290 0.00 -14.08 -26.10
C ALA A 290 1.14 -13.08 -26.44
N GLU A 291 1.20 -12.58 -27.68
CA GLU A 291 2.16 -11.54 -28.07
C GLU A 291 1.92 -10.22 -27.32
N HIS A 292 0.67 -9.89 -26.99
CA HIS A 292 0.35 -8.71 -26.18
C HIS A 292 0.85 -8.84 -24.74
N VAL A 293 0.75 -10.05 -24.18
CA VAL A 293 1.23 -10.34 -22.83
C VAL A 293 2.74 -10.18 -22.78
N GLN A 294 3.45 -10.83 -23.69
CA GLN A 294 4.90 -10.69 -23.82
C GLN A 294 5.30 -9.21 -23.96
N PHE A 295 4.70 -8.51 -24.92
CA PHE A 295 4.97 -7.10 -25.16
C PHE A 295 4.76 -6.25 -23.91
N SER A 296 3.63 -6.43 -23.21
CA SER A 296 3.29 -5.62 -22.04
C SER A 296 4.27 -5.83 -20.89
N LEU A 297 4.71 -7.06 -20.65
CA LEU A 297 5.72 -7.36 -19.63
C LEU A 297 7.09 -6.77 -20.01
N GLU A 298 7.52 -6.91 -21.27
CA GLU A 298 8.79 -6.36 -21.76
C GLU A 298 8.85 -4.82 -21.74
N ARG A 299 7.70 -4.13 -21.80
CA ARG A 299 7.65 -2.65 -21.70
C ARG A 299 8.18 -2.10 -20.37
N TYR A 300 8.26 -2.91 -19.32
CA TYR A 300 8.74 -2.46 -18.01
C TYR A 300 10.26 -2.23 -17.97
N ASP A 301 11.03 -2.75 -18.94
CA ASP A 301 12.50 -2.67 -18.98
C ASP A 301 12.97 -1.21 -19.04
N GLY A 302 13.84 -0.83 -18.11
CA GLY A 302 14.39 0.52 -18.02
C GLY A 302 13.38 1.61 -17.66
N THR A 303 12.18 1.24 -17.19
CA THR A 303 11.16 2.16 -16.70
C THR A 303 11.26 2.32 -15.19
N PRO A 304 10.69 3.37 -14.58
CA PRO A 304 10.79 3.51 -13.14
C PRO A 304 9.95 2.48 -12.37
N ARG A 305 9.16 1.65 -13.05
CA ARG A 305 8.46 0.49 -12.48
C ARG A 305 9.07 -0.86 -12.87
N GLU A 306 10.29 -0.88 -13.41
CA GLU A 306 10.98 -2.10 -13.88
C GLU A 306 10.89 -3.27 -12.88
N ALA A 307 11.03 -2.97 -11.58
CA ALA A 307 10.97 -3.96 -10.51
C ALA A 307 9.62 -4.72 -10.42
N ASP A 308 8.51 -4.14 -10.86
CA ASP A 308 7.20 -4.80 -10.82
C ASP A 308 7.15 -6.07 -11.68
N VAL A 309 8.03 -6.18 -12.69
CA VAL A 309 8.12 -7.32 -13.61
C VAL A 309 9.48 -8.00 -13.54
N PHE A 310 10.57 -7.25 -13.59
CA PHE A 310 11.92 -7.80 -13.69
C PHE A 310 12.51 -8.26 -12.35
N GLU A 311 11.79 -8.12 -11.24
CA GLU A 311 12.13 -8.84 -10.00
C GLU A 311 11.93 -10.35 -10.18
N TRP A 312 10.95 -10.78 -11.00
CA TRP A 312 10.62 -12.18 -11.19
C TRP A 312 10.79 -12.68 -12.63
N LEU A 313 10.67 -11.84 -13.65
CA LEU A 313 10.67 -12.26 -15.06
C LEU A 313 12.08 -12.56 -15.61
N ASP A 314 12.28 -13.77 -16.14
CA ASP A 314 13.42 -14.13 -17.00
C ASP A 314 13.03 -14.07 -18.48
N ALA A 315 11.94 -14.75 -18.86
CA ALA A 315 11.52 -14.84 -20.27
C ALA A 315 10.02 -15.12 -20.43
N VAL A 316 9.48 -14.72 -21.59
CA VAL A 316 8.16 -15.10 -22.06
C VAL A 316 8.28 -15.86 -23.39
N ASP A 317 7.81 -17.11 -23.42
CA ASP A 317 7.76 -17.94 -24.62
C ASP A 317 6.32 -18.03 -25.14
N VAL A 318 6.04 -17.32 -26.24
CA VAL A 318 4.76 -17.42 -26.95
C VAL A 318 4.71 -18.75 -27.72
N LEU A 319 3.85 -19.66 -27.28
CA LEU A 319 3.67 -20.97 -27.90
C LEU A 319 2.70 -20.90 -29.09
N ASP A 320 1.61 -20.15 -28.93
CA ASP A 320 0.63 -19.77 -29.95
C ASP A 320 -0.19 -18.55 -29.49
N ASP A 321 -1.16 -18.11 -30.31
CA ASP A 321 -1.96 -16.90 -30.07
C ASP A 321 -2.64 -16.88 -28.68
N SER A 322 -2.94 -18.03 -28.09
CA SER A 322 -3.66 -18.14 -26.81
C SER A 322 -2.88 -18.86 -25.71
N THR A 323 -1.60 -19.19 -25.94
CA THR A 323 -0.81 -19.98 -24.99
C THR A 323 0.60 -19.41 -24.87
N LEU A 324 1.05 -19.17 -23.64
CA LEU A 324 2.41 -18.74 -23.36
C LEU A 324 2.99 -19.45 -22.13
N GLU A 325 4.32 -19.46 -22.05
CA GLU A 325 5.06 -19.83 -20.85
C GLU A 325 5.83 -18.61 -20.33
N ILE A 326 5.79 -18.42 -19.01
CA ILE A 326 6.60 -17.43 -18.30
C ILE A 326 7.66 -18.20 -17.51
N SER A 327 8.92 -17.84 -17.72
CA SER A 327 10.05 -18.32 -16.94
C SER A 327 10.48 -17.24 -15.95
N LEU A 328 10.73 -17.66 -14.72
CA LEU A 328 11.16 -16.81 -13.63
C LEU A 328 12.68 -16.86 -13.46
N THR A 329 13.29 -15.75 -13.03
CA THR A 329 14.74 -15.65 -12.78
C THR A 329 15.20 -16.65 -11.73
N GLU A 330 14.35 -16.87 -10.72
CA GLU A 330 14.51 -17.85 -9.66
C GLU A 330 13.13 -18.21 -9.09
N PRO A 331 13.01 -19.21 -8.20
CA PRO A 331 11.75 -19.45 -7.51
C PRO A 331 11.27 -18.15 -6.84
N TYR A 332 10.02 -17.75 -7.08
CA TYR A 332 9.46 -16.50 -6.57
C TYR A 332 8.09 -16.79 -5.97
N GLY A 333 8.03 -16.85 -4.64
CA GLY A 333 6.83 -17.18 -3.86
C GLY A 333 5.60 -16.33 -4.20
N PRO A 334 5.71 -15.00 -4.41
CA PRO A 334 4.58 -14.13 -4.74
C PRO A 334 4.08 -14.20 -6.19
N PHE A 335 4.63 -15.07 -7.06
CA PHE A 335 4.46 -14.94 -8.51
C PHE A 335 2.99 -14.84 -8.96
N GLU A 336 2.11 -15.69 -8.42
CA GLU A 336 0.71 -15.70 -8.82
C GLU A 336 -0.02 -14.40 -8.44
N THR A 337 0.33 -13.78 -7.31
CA THR A 337 -0.20 -12.46 -6.91
C THR A 337 0.46 -11.32 -7.67
N SER A 338 1.71 -11.47 -8.12
CA SER A 338 2.44 -10.48 -8.93
C SER A 338 2.09 -10.52 -10.42
N ALA A 339 1.42 -11.58 -10.89
CA ALA A 339 0.99 -11.73 -12.30
C ALA A 339 -0.21 -10.84 -12.70
N ASN A 340 -0.68 -9.98 -11.79
CA ASN A 340 -1.67 -8.93 -12.09
C ASN A 340 -1.01 -7.68 -12.70
N VAL A 341 -0.30 -7.87 -13.82
CA VAL A 341 0.38 -6.79 -14.54
C VAL A 341 -0.53 -6.28 -15.67
N PRO A 342 -0.79 -4.96 -15.78
CA PRO A 342 -1.57 -4.37 -16.86
C PRO A 342 -1.13 -4.80 -18.26
N ILE A 343 -2.02 -5.48 -18.98
CA ILE A 343 -1.81 -5.83 -20.40
C ILE A 343 -2.36 -4.72 -21.31
N VAL A 344 -1.54 -4.27 -22.25
CA VAL A 344 -1.80 -3.13 -23.15
C VAL A 344 -1.74 -3.56 -24.63
N PRO A 345 -2.38 -2.82 -25.56
CA PRO A 345 -2.34 -3.17 -26.99
C PRO A 345 -0.92 -3.02 -27.55
N LEU A 346 -0.57 -3.80 -28.59
CA LEU A 346 0.72 -3.65 -29.29
C LEU A 346 0.90 -2.24 -29.87
N ALA A 347 -0.21 -1.57 -30.19
CA ALA A 347 -0.24 -0.19 -30.65
C ALA A 347 0.25 0.83 -29.61
N ALA A 348 0.50 0.44 -28.35
CA ALA A 348 1.13 1.28 -27.33
C ALA A 348 2.67 1.27 -27.38
N GLY A 349 3.29 0.55 -28.32
CA GLY A 349 4.74 0.53 -28.51
C GLY A 349 5.28 1.83 -29.13
N GLU A 350 6.61 1.98 -29.15
CA GLU A 350 7.29 3.19 -29.67
C GLU A 350 6.88 3.57 -31.11
N ASP A 351 6.57 2.57 -31.95
CA ASP A 351 6.14 2.74 -33.34
C ASP A 351 4.60 2.72 -33.53
N GLY A 352 3.84 2.57 -32.45
CA GLY A 352 2.39 2.48 -32.44
C GLY A 352 1.69 3.85 -32.44
N ASP A 353 0.36 3.83 -32.49
CA ASP A 353 -0.50 5.03 -32.54
C ASP A 353 -1.37 5.24 -31.29
N VAL A 354 -1.16 4.43 -30.24
CA VAL A 354 -1.81 4.59 -28.92
C VAL A 354 -0.83 5.24 -27.95
N ASP A 355 -1.18 6.43 -27.46
CA ASP A 355 -0.51 7.08 -26.34
C ASP A 355 -1.33 6.80 -25.06
N LEU A 356 -0.81 5.94 -24.19
CA LEU A 356 -1.50 5.53 -22.96
C LEU A 356 -1.59 6.64 -21.91
N VAL A 357 -0.84 7.74 -22.05
CA VAL A 357 -0.93 8.92 -21.18
C VAL A 357 -2.09 9.82 -21.62
N GLU A 358 -2.29 10.00 -22.93
CA GLU A 358 -3.38 10.84 -23.45
C GLU A 358 -4.70 10.10 -23.57
N THR A 359 -4.67 8.82 -23.98
CA THR A 359 -5.84 7.98 -24.23
C THR A 359 -5.51 6.54 -23.80
N PRO A 360 -5.63 6.22 -22.49
CA PRO A 360 -5.38 4.86 -22.02
C PRO A 360 -6.33 3.87 -22.68
N VAL A 361 -5.77 2.76 -23.15
CA VAL A 361 -6.46 1.65 -23.82
C VAL A 361 -6.03 0.36 -23.14
N GLY A 362 -6.99 -0.36 -22.58
CA GLY A 362 -6.76 -1.65 -21.95
C GLY A 362 -7.84 -2.66 -22.35
N THR A 363 -8.01 -3.69 -21.54
CA THR A 363 -9.02 -4.74 -21.70
C THR A 363 -10.11 -4.69 -20.64
N GLY A 364 -10.03 -3.75 -19.69
CA GLY A 364 -10.90 -3.68 -18.53
C GLY A 364 -12.37 -3.36 -18.85
N PRO A 365 -13.26 -3.53 -17.84
CA PRO A 365 -14.70 -3.37 -18.00
C PRO A 365 -15.14 -1.93 -18.27
N TYR A 366 -14.26 -0.95 -18.09
CA TYR A 366 -14.48 0.44 -18.43
C TYR A 366 -13.38 0.94 -19.36
N GLN A 367 -13.72 1.91 -20.19
CA GLN A 367 -12.79 2.63 -21.07
C GLN A 367 -12.79 4.13 -20.73
N PHE A 368 -11.71 4.80 -21.10
CA PHE A 368 -11.54 6.23 -20.85
C PHE A 368 -12.48 7.06 -21.72
N ALA A 369 -13.33 7.89 -21.07
CA ALA A 369 -14.28 8.77 -21.73
C ALA A 369 -13.80 10.23 -21.79
N GLY A 370 -12.88 10.61 -20.92
CA GLY A 370 -12.26 11.95 -20.93
C GLY A 370 -11.83 12.43 -19.55
N GLN A 371 -11.17 13.58 -19.53
CA GLN A 371 -10.80 14.24 -18.28
C GLN A 371 -10.89 15.77 -18.39
N SER A 372 -11.13 16.42 -17.25
CA SER A 372 -10.89 17.85 -17.04
C SER A 372 -9.77 17.92 -16.01
N SER A 373 -8.58 18.34 -16.43
CA SER A 373 -7.37 18.31 -15.59
C SER A 373 -7.61 19.01 -14.24
N GLY A 374 -7.40 18.26 -13.16
CA GLY A 374 -7.62 18.72 -11.77
C GLY A 374 -9.09 18.83 -11.35
N GLU A 375 -10.04 18.34 -12.14
CA GLU A 375 -11.48 18.45 -11.86
C GLU A 375 -12.21 17.10 -11.93
N TYR A 376 -12.14 16.38 -13.07
CA TYR A 376 -12.82 15.10 -13.26
C TYR A 376 -12.02 14.12 -14.13
N TRP A 377 -12.16 12.83 -13.82
CA TRP A 377 -11.77 11.68 -14.64
C TRP A 377 -13.02 10.86 -14.97
N ASP A 378 -13.31 10.70 -16.26
CA ASP A 378 -14.54 10.06 -16.73
C ASP A 378 -14.23 8.72 -17.40
N LEU A 379 -15.00 7.71 -17.00
CA LEU A 379 -14.99 6.37 -17.54
C LEU A 379 -16.40 6.02 -18.06
N GLU A 380 -16.46 5.25 -19.13
CA GLU A 380 -17.69 4.66 -19.64
C GLU A 380 -17.55 3.14 -19.74
N ARG A 381 -18.66 2.42 -19.54
CA ARG A 381 -18.68 0.96 -19.64
C ARG A 381 -18.21 0.53 -21.02
N PHE A 382 -17.33 -0.48 -21.06
CA PHE A 382 -16.92 -1.12 -22.31
C PHE A 382 -17.91 -2.24 -22.64
N GLU A 383 -18.83 -1.97 -23.57
CA GLU A 383 -19.93 -2.89 -23.92
C GLU A 383 -19.45 -4.24 -24.50
N ASP A 384 -18.25 -4.28 -25.09
CA ASP A 384 -17.65 -5.49 -25.67
C ASP A 384 -16.76 -6.25 -24.67
N HIS A 385 -16.77 -5.88 -23.38
CA HIS A 385 -16.03 -6.58 -22.33
C HIS A 385 -16.51 -8.02 -22.16
N TRP A 386 -15.58 -8.96 -21.95
CA TRP A 386 -15.84 -10.40 -21.90
C TRP A 386 -16.79 -10.83 -20.76
N ALA A 387 -16.92 -10.03 -19.69
CA ALA A 387 -17.80 -10.33 -18.56
C ALA A 387 -19.16 -9.63 -18.62
N VAL A 388 -19.36 -8.71 -19.56
CA VAL A 388 -20.64 -8.01 -19.72
C VAL A 388 -21.66 -8.96 -20.37
N ASP A 389 -22.89 -8.98 -19.86
CA ASP A 389 -23.98 -9.89 -20.27
C ASP A 389 -23.75 -11.41 -20.11
N GLU A 390 -22.53 -11.86 -19.78
CA GLU A 390 -22.26 -13.23 -19.33
C GLU A 390 -22.62 -13.32 -17.85
N GLY A 391 -23.71 -14.02 -17.50
CA GLY A 391 -24.31 -14.05 -16.15
C GLY A 391 -23.46 -14.69 -15.03
N GLY A 392 -22.26 -14.18 -14.79
CA GLY A 392 -21.29 -14.56 -13.76
C GLY A 392 -21.23 -13.61 -12.56
N VAL A 393 -21.82 -12.42 -12.66
CA VAL A 393 -21.98 -11.49 -11.52
C VAL A 393 -23.45 -11.04 -11.46
N ASP A 394 -24.00 -10.90 -10.24
CA ASP A 394 -25.43 -10.64 -10.02
C ASP A 394 -25.90 -9.23 -10.48
N SER A 395 -24.96 -8.33 -10.77
CA SER A 395 -25.20 -6.97 -11.26
C SER A 395 -24.37 -6.65 -12.51
N GLN A 396 -24.94 -5.83 -13.40
CA GLN A 396 -24.23 -5.29 -14.56
C GLN A 396 -23.41 -4.06 -14.15
N PRO A 397 -22.29 -3.77 -14.83
CA PRO A 397 -21.54 -2.54 -14.57
C PRO A 397 -22.41 -1.32 -14.86
N VAL A 398 -22.29 -0.28 -14.03
CA VAL A 398 -22.94 1.01 -14.24
C VAL A 398 -22.47 1.64 -15.56
N GLU A 399 -23.31 2.43 -16.24
CA GLU A 399 -22.97 2.91 -17.59
C GLU A 399 -21.77 3.87 -17.59
N THR A 400 -21.64 4.71 -16.56
CA THR A 400 -20.54 5.68 -16.45
C THR A 400 -20.04 5.82 -15.01
N ILE A 401 -18.74 6.05 -14.87
CA ILE A 401 -18.09 6.42 -13.61
C ILE A 401 -17.41 7.77 -13.80
N ARG A 402 -17.60 8.67 -12.84
CA ARG A 402 -16.86 9.93 -12.76
C ARG A 402 -16.14 10.02 -11.45
N LEU A 403 -14.81 10.14 -11.47
CA LEU A 403 -14.02 10.49 -10.30
C LEU A 403 -13.85 12.01 -10.28
N ARG A 404 -14.29 12.66 -9.20
CA ARG A 404 -14.11 14.09 -8.99
C ARG A 404 -12.87 14.35 -8.13
N VAL A 405 -11.96 15.16 -8.63
CA VAL A 405 -10.73 15.52 -7.90
C VAL A 405 -11.08 16.45 -6.74
N LEU A 406 -10.91 15.96 -5.51
CA LEU A 406 -11.20 16.64 -4.25
C LEU A 406 -10.08 16.35 -3.25
N THR A 407 -9.10 17.26 -3.18
CA THR A 407 -7.87 17.05 -2.38
C THR A 407 -8.06 17.26 -0.89
N ASP A 408 -9.14 17.95 -0.48
CA ASP A 408 -9.43 18.27 0.91
C ASP A 408 -10.53 17.35 1.47
N ALA A 409 -10.32 16.76 2.64
CA ALA A 409 -11.27 15.83 3.27
C ALA A 409 -12.61 16.51 3.60
N ALA A 410 -12.61 17.77 4.04
CA ALA A 410 -13.85 18.50 4.35
C ALA A 410 -14.63 18.85 3.07
N ALA A 411 -13.94 19.14 1.97
CA ALA A 411 -14.57 19.33 0.66
C ALA A 411 -15.22 18.02 0.15
N ARG A 412 -14.59 16.86 0.36
CA ARG A 412 -15.17 15.54 0.06
C ARG A 412 -16.43 15.28 0.87
N GLN A 413 -16.38 15.47 2.19
CA GLN A 413 -17.57 15.35 3.04
C GLN A 413 -18.70 16.27 2.57
N ALA A 414 -18.41 17.55 2.30
CA ALA A 414 -19.41 18.51 1.85
C ALA A 414 -20.02 18.12 0.50
N ALA A 415 -19.22 17.60 -0.44
CA ALA A 415 -19.69 17.12 -1.73
C ALA A 415 -20.61 15.90 -1.58
N LEU A 416 -20.28 14.97 -0.67
CA LEU A 416 -21.10 13.80 -0.37
C LEU A 416 -22.44 14.22 0.25
N GLU A 417 -22.42 15.13 1.24
CA GLU A 417 -23.62 15.66 1.89
C GLU A 417 -24.52 16.46 0.95
N ALA A 418 -23.92 17.15 -0.04
CA ALA A 418 -24.65 17.84 -1.08
C ALA A 418 -25.21 16.91 -2.18
N GLY A 419 -24.82 15.63 -2.16
CA GLY A 419 -25.14 14.65 -3.19
C GLY A 419 -24.47 14.92 -4.54
N GLU A 420 -23.33 15.62 -4.53
CA GLU A 420 -22.50 15.88 -5.71
C GLU A 420 -21.56 14.71 -6.03
N ILE A 421 -21.24 13.89 -5.03
CA ILE A 421 -20.60 12.58 -5.15
C ILE A 421 -21.47 11.53 -4.42
N ASP A 422 -21.33 10.28 -4.83
CA ASP A 422 -22.07 9.13 -4.31
C ASP A 422 -21.21 8.29 -3.37
N VAL A 423 -19.89 8.32 -3.57
CA VAL A 423 -18.87 7.61 -2.78
C VAL A 423 -17.74 8.58 -2.44
N ALA A 424 -17.26 8.51 -1.21
CA ALA A 424 -16.11 9.25 -0.73
C ALA A 424 -15.15 8.32 0.02
N THR A 425 -13.86 8.43 -0.30
CA THR A 425 -12.76 7.75 0.38
C THR A 425 -11.97 8.76 1.23
N GLY A 426 -11.06 8.29 2.09
CA GLY A 426 -10.09 9.11 2.81
C GLY A 426 -10.66 10.29 3.62
N LEU A 427 -11.89 10.16 4.13
CA LEU A 427 -12.45 11.11 5.10
C LEU A 427 -11.74 10.95 6.46
N THR A 428 -11.81 11.99 7.31
CA THR A 428 -11.30 11.87 8.68
C THR A 428 -12.16 10.88 9.48
N ALA A 429 -11.56 10.21 10.47
CA ALA A 429 -12.29 9.26 11.31
C ALA A 429 -13.51 9.88 12.01
N GLU A 430 -13.42 11.14 12.47
CA GLU A 430 -14.55 11.89 13.05
C GLU A 430 -15.71 12.05 12.04
N SER A 431 -15.40 12.41 10.80
CA SER A 431 -16.40 12.53 9.73
C SER A 431 -17.03 11.18 9.40
N VAL A 432 -16.24 10.11 9.35
CA VAL A 432 -16.75 8.75 9.12
C VAL A 432 -17.72 8.33 10.24
N ASP A 433 -17.37 8.54 11.51
CA ASP A 433 -18.23 8.22 12.66
C ASP A 433 -19.55 9.03 12.64
N GLN A 434 -19.46 10.31 12.29
CA GLN A 434 -20.61 11.18 12.14
C GLN A 434 -21.56 10.65 11.04
N LEU A 435 -21.02 10.32 9.87
CA LEU A 435 -21.80 9.84 8.72
C LEU A 435 -22.34 8.42 8.94
N ALA A 436 -21.60 7.55 9.62
CA ALA A 436 -22.05 6.22 10.01
C ALA A 436 -23.31 6.24 10.92
N SER A 437 -23.49 7.33 11.67
CA SER A 437 -24.65 7.54 12.54
C SER A 437 -25.90 8.02 11.79
N ASP A 438 -25.78 8.41 10.53
CA ASP A 438 -26.89 8.85 9.67
C ASP A 438 -27.33 7.71 8.74
N GLU A 439 -28.62 7.39 8.74
CA GLU A 439 -29.18 6.28 7.95
C GLU A 439 -29.06 6.49 6.43
N THR A 440 -28.76 7.72 5.98
CA THR A 440 -28.53 8.09 4.57
C THR A 440 -27.25 7.48 4.00
N TYR A 441 -26.25 7.22 4.86
CA TYR A 441 -24.95 6.73 4.42
C TYR A 441 -24.69 5.29 4.87
N GLY A 442 -23.96 4.57 4.05
CA GLY A 442 -23.27 3.35 4.43
C GLY A 442 -21.79 3.67 4.63
N VAL A 443 -21.15 2.89 5.50
CA VAL A 443 -19.72 2.98 5.77
C VAL A 443 -19.18 1.56 5.73
N GLU A 444 -18.21 1.34 4.85
CA GLU A 444 -17.41 0.13 4.82
C GLU A 444 -16.03 0.44 5.41
N ARG A 445 -15.56 -0.40 6.34
CA ARG A 445 -14.24 -0.27 6.96
C ARG A 445 -13.46 -1.55 6.77
N THR A 446 -12.20 -1.42 6.38
CA THR A 446 -11.29 -2.55 6.24
C THR A 446 -9.90 -2.17 6.74
N VAL A 447 -9.18 -3.16 7.30
CA VAL A 447 -7.76 -2.96 7.60
C VAL A 447 -7.04 -2.78 6.27
N ALA A 448 -6.36 -1.65 6.11
CA ALA A 448 -5.65 -1.34 4.89
C ALA A 448 -4.32 -2.12 4.86
N GLY A 449 -3.88 -2.52 3.67
CA GLY A 449 -2.53 -3.02 3.41
C GLY A 449 -1.49 -1.91 3.52
N GLN A 450 -1.42 -1.23 4.67
CA GLN A 450 -0.54 -0.09 4.92
C GLN A 450 -0.22 0.04 6.42
N TYR A 451 0.99 0.51 6.74
CA TYR A 451 1.32 0.97 8.09
C TYR A 451 2.06 2.32 8.11
N ASP A 452 1.86 3.07 9.20
CA ASP A 452 2.58 4.31 9.50
C ASP A 452 3.83 4.00 10.35
N PHE A 453 4.95 4.69 10.11
CA PHE A 453 6.20 4.47 10.84
C PHE A 453 7.09 5.72 10.95
N LEU A 454 7.98 5.71 11.93
CA LEU A 454 9.05 6.69 12.13
C LEU A 454 10.40 6.09 11.73
N ILE A 455 11.15 6.81 10.91
CA ILE A 455 12.48 6.45 10.43
C ILE A 455 13.55 7.21 11.22
N TYR A 456 14.65 6.55 11.54
CA TYR A 456 15.88 7.14 12.11
C TYR A 456 17.07 6.83 11.20
N PRO A 457 18.07 7.71 11.04
CA PRO A 457 19.21 7.48 10.17
C PRO A 457 20.19 6.49 10.80
N THR A 458 20.11 5.20 10.47
CA THR A 458 20.89 4.13 11.14
C THR A 458 22.40 4.20 10.89
N TYR A 459 22.83 5.07 9.96
CA TYR A 459 24.23 5.36 9.66
C TYR A 459 24.82 6.52 10.50
N LEU A 460 24.03 7.20 11.33
CA LEU A 460 24.43 8.41 12.05
C LEU A 460 24.23 8.28 13.56
N ALA A 461 25.23 8.69 14.34
CA ALA A 461 25.12 8.74 15.80
C ALA A 461 24.09 9.79 16.28
N PRO A 462 23.28 9.49 17.31
CA PRO A 462 23.30 8.26 18.11
C PRO A 462 22.35 7.16 17.59
N PHE A 463 21.74 7.35 16.41
CA PHE A 463 20.76 6.43 15.84
C PHE A 463 21.37 5.19 15.20
N ASP A 464 22.70 5.10 15.10
CA ASP A 464 23.43 3.87 14.78
C ASP A 464 23.40 2.85 15.93
N GLU A 465 23.22 3.31 17.17
CA GLU A 465 23.07 2.45 18.35
C GLU A 465 21.65 1.87 18.49
N VAL A 466 21.56 0.54 18.50
CA VAL A 466 20.27 -0.18 18.58
C VAL A 466 19.47 0.12 19.84
N ASP A 467 20.15 0.33 20.98
CA ASP A 467 19.48 0.63 22.24
C ASP A 467 18.81 2.02 22.22
N VAL A 468 19.34 2.99 21.46
CA VAL A 468 18.66 4.28 21.25
C VAL A 468 17.37 4.06 20.48
N ARG A 469 17.43 3.34 19.36
CA ARG A 469 16.25 3.08 18.52
C ARG A 469 15.18 2.28 19.24
N ARG A 470 15.55 1.22 19.96
CA ARG A 470 14.63 0.43 20.79
C ARG A 470 14.01 1.24 21.93
N GLY A 471 14.79 2.13 22.54
CA GLY A 471 14.29 3.04 23.57
C GLY A 471 13.25 4.01 23.01
N ILE A 472 13.53 4.64 21.87
CA ILE A 472 12.55 5.51 21.18
C ILE A 472 11.32 4.70 20.77
N ASP A 473 11.51 3.50 20.20
CA ASP A 473 10.44 2.64 19.75
C ASP A 473 9.44 2.31 20.87
N ARG A 474 9.91 2.10 22.10
CA ARG A 474 9.06 1.92 23.28
C ARG A 474 8.39 3.21 23.76
N LEU A 475 9.02 4.36 23.58
CA LEU A 475 8.48 5.68 23.96
C LEU A 475 7.41 6.19 22.99
N LEU A 476 7.23 5.56 21.82
CA LEU A 476 6.19 5.96 20.88
C LEU A 476 4.81 5.82 21.52
N PRO A 477 4.00 6.89 21.61
CA PRO A 477 2.72 6.88 22.29
C PRO A 477 1.61 6.30 21.39
N ARG A 478 1.76 5.06 20.90
CA ARG A 478 0.91 4.45 19.86
C ARG A 478 -0.57 4.49 20.17
N ASP A 479 -0.96 4.08 21.38
CA ASP A 479 -2.38 4.11 21.81
C ASP A 479 -2.95 5.53 21.76
N ARG A 480 -2.17 6.51 22.24
CA ARG A 480 -2.57 7.93 22.24
C ARG A 480 -2.63 8.47 20.82
N ILE A 481 -1.72 8.05 19.94
CA ILE A 481 -1.75 8.42 18.51
C ILE A 481 -3.06 7.90 17.88
N VAL A 482 -3.33 6.59 18.00
CA VAL A 482 -4.54 5.97 17.43
C VAL A 482 -5.81 6.62 17.99
N GLU A 483 -5.90 6.80 19.32
CA GLU A 483 -7.08 7.40 19.95
C GLU A 483 -7.29 8.88 19.61
N THR A 484 -6.23 9.71 19.65
CA THR A 484 -6.39 11.18 19.59
C THR A 484 -6.19 11.80 18.22
N VAL A 485 -5.41 11.14 17.35
CA VAL A 485 -5.16 11.58 15.98
C VAL A 485 -6.14 10.91 15.03
N TYR A 486 -6.27 9.59 15.14
CA TYR A 486 -7.08 8.77 14.23
C TYR A 486 -8.46 8.41 14.80
N ALA A 487 -8.86 8.98 15.95
CA ALA A 487 -10.14 8.72 16.61
C ALA A 487 -10.48 7.23 16.79
N GLY A 488 -9.46 6.41 17.11
CA GLY A 488 -9.59 4.97 17.28
C GLY A 488 -9.55 4.15 15.97
N SER A 489 -9.35 4.80 14.81
CA SER A 489 -9.24 4.14 13.51
C SER A 489 -7.83 3.58 13.26
N GLY A 490 -7.78 2.33 12.80
CA GLY A 490 -6.54 1.57 12.63
C GLY A 490 -6.18 0.73 13.86
N THR A 491 -5.14 -0.08 13.72
CA THR A 491 -4.71 -1.02 14.76
C THR A 491 -3.27 -0.71 15.16
N VAL A 492 -2.99 -0.56 16.46
CA VAL A 492 -1.63 -0.40 16.97
C VAL A 492 -0.74 -1.55 16.47
N ALA A 493 0.46 -1.21 16.00
CA ALA A 493 1.36 -2.16 15.34
C ALA A 493 2.78 -2.08 15.88
N TYR A 494 3.43 -3.25 15.93
CA TYR A 494 4.80 -3.43 16.41
C TYR A 494 5.67 -4.20 15.41
N THR A 495 5.02 -4.88 14.46
CA THR A 495 5.64 -5.66 13.38
C THR A 495 5.15 -5.12 12.02
N PRO A 496 5.93 -5.30 10.93
CA PRO A 496 5.64 -4.74 9.61
C PRO A 496 4.71 -5.59 8.72
N VAL A 497 4.12 -6.67 9.22
CA VAL A 497 3.21 -7.53 8.43
C VAL A 497 1.76 -7.25 8.84
N PRO A 498 0.92 -6.68 7.96
CA PRO A 498 -0.44 -6.31 8.32
C PRO A 498 -1.34 -7.53 8.59
N PRO A 499 -2.36 -7.39 9.47
CA PRO A 499 -3.38 -8.41 9.72
C PRO A 499 -4.12 -8.87 8.47
N LEU A 500 -4.09 -8.06 7.40
CA LEU A 500 -4.59 -8.40 6.08
C LEU A 500 -3.97 -9.70 5.53
N LEU A 501 -2.70 -9.95 5.85
CA LEU A 501 -1.96 -11.15 5.45
C LEU A 501 -2.17 -12.25 6.48
N GLU A 502 -3.41 -12.72 6.65
CA GLU A 502 -3.82 -13.66 7.71
C GLU A 502 -2.93 -14.91 7.81
N SER A 503 -2.37 -15.37 6.68
CA SER A 503 -1.47 -16.53 6.64
C SER A 503 -0.13 -16.27 7.34
N PHE A 504 0.34 -15.03 7.40
CA PHE A 504 1.64 -14.62 7.95
C PHE A 504 1.56 -13.97 9.34
N VAL A 505 0.36 -13.90 9.92
CA VAL A 505 0.13 -13.32 11.25
C VAL A 505 -0.31 -14.39 12.24
N ASP A 506 0.42 -14.52 13.35
CA ASP A 506 0.07 -15.41 14.46
C ASP A 506 -0.14 -14.59 15.75
N PRO A 507 -1.35 -14.56 16.34
CA PRO A 507 -1.60 -13.86 17.60
C PRO A 507 -0.70 -14.29 18.77
N ALA A 508 -0.21 -15.54 18.78
CA ALA A 508 0.73 -16.00 19.79
C ALA A 508 2.13 -15.43 19.58
N PHE A 509 2.54 -15.23 18.32
CA PHE A 509 3.78 -14.53 17.96
C PHE A 509 3.70 -13.06 18.34
N GLU A 510 2.61 -12.37 17.99
CA GLU A 510 2.42 -10.95 18.36
C GLU A 510 2.45 -10.74 19.89
N ALA A 511 1.80 -11.62 20.65
CA ALA A 511 1.85 -11.59 22.11
C ALA A 511 3.28 -11.83 22.66
N HIS A 512 4.06 -12.67 21.98
CA HIS A 512 5.46 -12.91 22.33
C HIS A 512 6.33 -11.68 22.05
N ILE A 513 6.15 -11.04 20.89
CA ILE A 513 6.85 -9.80 20.53
C ILE A 513 6.60 -8.70 21.58
N LEU A 514 5.34 -8.54 21.99
CA LEU A 514 4.99 -7.59 23.04
C LEU A 514 5.69 -7.89 24.37
N ASP A 515 5.56 -9.11 24.88
CA ASP A 515 6.15 -9.53 26.18
C ASP A 515 7.68 -9.43 26.18
N GLU A 516 8.35 -9.81 25.07
CA GLU A 516 9.82 -9.79 25.00
C GLU A 516 10.37 -8.38 24.76
N PHE A 517 9.76 -7.61 23.86
CA PHE A 517 10.35 -6.38 23.35
C PHE A 517 9.70 -5.10 23.88
N PHE A 518 8.50 -5.13 24.43
CA PHE A 518 7.78 -3.93 24.87
C PHE A 518 7.36 -3.95 26.34
N GLY A 519 7.33 -5.12 26.98
CA GLY A 519 6.94 -5.29 28.39
C GLY A 519 5.42 -5.31 28.55
#